data_AF-A0A412DW19-F1
#
_entry.id   AF-A0A412DW19-F1
#
_cell.length_a   1.000
_cell.length_b   1.000
_cell.length_c   1.000
_cell.angle_alpha   90.00
_cell.angle_beta   90.00
_cell.angle_gamma   90.00
#
_symmetry.space_group_name_H-M   'P 1'
#
loop_
_entity.id
_entity.type
_entity.pdbx_description
1 polymer ?
#
loop_
_entity_poly.entity_id
_entity_poly.type
_entity_poly.pdbx_seq_one_letter_code
_entity_poly.pdbx_strand_id
1 'polypeptide(L)' 'RLDARRTLKSLVADLRIKTTLLGNTVSNTVPFVGMIPNDRVRILNELDSAIKNAGEKELRRYRDSIRSL' A
#
# COMPACT_ATOMS: atom_id res chain seq x y z
N ARG A 1 -10.33 -2.95 -4.56
CA ARG A 1 -9.72 -3.98 -5.44
C ARG A 1 -8.38 -4.36 -4.86
N LEU A 2 -8.17 -5.63 -4.53
CA LEU A 2 -6.88 -6.18 -4.07
C LEU A 2 -5.76 -5.93 -5.11
N ASP A 3 -6.14 -5.76 -6.37
CA ASP A 3 -5.26 -5.54 -7.52
C ASP A 3 -4.31 -4.34 -7.32
N ALA A 4 -4.81 -3.20 -6.83
CA ALA A 4 -3.97 -2.01 -6.66
C ALA A 4 -2.83 -2.21 -5.65
N ARG A 5 -3.08 -2.95 -4.55
CA ARG A 5 -2.05 -3.25 -3.55
C ARG A 5 -1.05 -4.27 -4.07
N ARG A 6 -1.50 -5.23 -4.87
CA ARG A 6 -0.62 -6.18 -5.56
C ARG A 6 0.30 -5.47 -6.55
N THR A 7 -0.25 -4.53 -7.34
CA THR A 7 0.56 -3.69 -8.24
C THR A 7 1.59 -2.87 -7.47
N LEU A 8 1.20 -2.24 -6.35
CA LEU A 8 2.14 -1.49 -5.51
C LEU A 8 3.23 -2.38 -4.91
N LYS A 9 2.86 -3.59 -4.44
CA LYS A 9 3.84 -4.58 -3.96
C LYS A 9 4.84 -4.95 -5.05
N SER A 10 4.38 -5.24 -6.27
CA SER A 10 5.26 -5.54 -7.41
C SER A 10 6.18 -4.36 -7.72
N LEU A 11 5.65 -3.13 -7.77
CA LEU A 11 6.46 -1.93 -7.98
C LEU A 11 7.57 -1.80 -6.92
N VAL A 12 7.24 -1.94 -5.63
CA VAL A 12 8.22 -1.87 -4.53
C VAL A 12 9.25 -3.00 -4.62
N ALA A 13 8.82 -4.21 -4.99
CA ALA A 13 9.69 -5.37 -5.12
C ALA A 13 10.73 -5.17 -6.24
N ASP A 14 10.34 -4.54 -7.36
CA ASP A 14 11.19 -4.38 -8.53
C ASP A 14 11.94 -3.03 -8.60
N LEU A 15 11.56 -2.04 -7.79
CA LEU A 15 12.21 -0.72 -7.80
C LEU A 15 13.67 -0.82 -7.33
N ARG A 16 14.62 -0.56 -8.22
CA ARG A 16 16.07 -0.61 -7.92
C ARG A 16 16.70 0.76 -7.68
N ILE A 17 16.04 1.82 -8.13
CA ILE A 17 16.51 3.20 -7.98
C ILE A 17 16.23 3.69 -6.57
N LYS A 18 17.19 4.42 -5.98
CA LYS A 18 17.01 5.04 -4.67
C LYS A 18 15.85 6.03 -4.74
N THR A 19 14.76 5.72 -4.04
CA THR A 19 13.49 6.43 -4.19
C THR A 19 12.80 6.54 -2.85
N THR A 20 12.35 7.74 -2.52
CA THR A 20 11.43 7.97 -1.39
C THR A 20 10.00 7.71 -1.86
N LEU A 21 9.31 6.79 -1.22
CA LEU A 21 7.92 6.46 -1.50
C LEU A 21 7.01 7.08 -0.43
N LEU A 22 5.95 7.74 -0.90
CA LEU A 22 4.89 8.31 -0.07
C LEU A 22 3.59 7.56 -0.35
N GLY A 23 3.28 6.58 0.49
CA GLY A 23 2.06 5.78 0.42
C GLY A 23 0.86 6.39 1.13
N ASN A 24 0.90 7.67 1.49
CA ASN A 24 -0.06 8.30 2.40
C ASN A 24 -1.28 8.88 1.66
N THR A 25 -1.88 8.12 0.75
CA THR A 25 -3.06 8.57 0.01
C THR A 25 -4.36 8.18 0.73
N VAL A 26 -5.42 8.98 0.55
CA VAL A 26 -6.75 8.70 1.12
C VAL A 26 -7.36 7.37 0.64
N SER A 27 -6.89 6.86 -0.50
CA SER A 27 -7.32 5.58 -1.06
C SER A 27 -6.48 4.40 -0.56
N ASN A 28 -5.36 4.67 0.10
CA ASN A 28 -4.48 3.64 0.65
C ASN A 28 -4.79 3.41 2.13
N THR A 29 -5.26 2.20 2.44
CA THR A 29 -5.53 1.76 3.82
C THR A 29 -4.26 1.42 4.60
N VAL A 30 -3.08 1.48 3.97
CA VAL A 30 -1.79 1.13 4.55
C VAL A 30 -0.84 2.31 4.36
N PRO A 31 -1.02 3.40 5.11
CA PRO A 31 -0.14 4.55 4.98
C PRO A 31 1.29 4.15 5.34
N PHE A 32 2.26 4.51 4.51
CA PHE A 32 3.68 4.29 4.77
C PHE A 32 4.52 5.38 4.13
N VAL A 33 5.68 5.63 4.75
CA VAL A 33 6.79 6.37 4.16
C VAL A 33 8.02 5.48 4.24
N GLY A 34 8.83 5.47 3.20
CA GLY A 34 10.12 4.80 3.26
C GLY A 34 10.97 5.02 2.02
N MET A 35 12.24 4.71 2.16
CA MET A 35 13.25 4.89 1.14
C MET A 35 13.69 3.52 0.63
N ILE A 36 13.48 3.26 -0.66
CA ILE A 36 14.03 2.08 -1.32
C ILE A 36 15.52 2.33 -1.63
N PRO A 37 16.43 1.37 -1.41
CA PRO A 37 16.17 -0.02 -0.98
C PRO A 37 16.07 -0.23 0.54
N ASN A 38 16.47 0.73 1.37
CA ASN A 38 16.63 0.58 2.82
C ASN A 38 15.37 0.03 3.53
N ASP A 39 14.20 0.50 3.14
CA ASP A 39 12.92 0.13 3.75
C ASP A 39 12.18 -1.01 3.03
N ARG A 40 12.76 -1.60 1.97
CA ARG A 40 12.04 -2.52 1.08
C ARG A 40 11.37 -3.66 1.83
N VAL A 41 12.12 -4.35 2.70
CA VAL A 41 11.63 -5.52 3.43
C VAL A 41 10.45 -5.13 4.34
N ARG A 42 10.58 -4.02 5.06
CA ARG A 42 9.53 -3.51 5.94
C ARG A 42 8.25 -3.19 5.16
N ILE A 43 8.37 -2.43 4.07
CA ILE A 43 7.22 -2.03 3.24
C ILE A 43 6.54 -3.27 2.63
N LEU A 44 7.30 -4.24 2.12
CA LEU A 44 6.73 -5.48 1.56
C LEU A 44 5.95 -6.27 2.61
N ASN A 45 6.47 -6.38 3.84
CA ASN A 45 5.80 -7.08 4.94
C ASN A 45 4.50 -6.38 5.36
N GLU A 46 4.50 -5.05 5.42
CA GLU A 46 3.31 -4.25 5.71
C GLU A 46 2.24 -4.44 4.63
N LEU A 47 2.63 -4.38 3.35
CA LEU A 47 1.73 -4.61 2.21
C LEU A 47 1.16 -6.04 2.22
N ASP A 48 1.99 -7.04 2.52
CA ASP A 48 1.55 -8.44 2.60
C ASP A 48 0.56 -8.68 3.73
N SER A 49 0.83 -8.10 4.90
CA SER A 49 -0.07 -8.16 6.05
C SER A 49 -1.42 -7.54 5.71
N ALA A 50 -1.42 -6.39 5.05
CA ALA A 50 -2.64 -5.72 4.64
C ALA A 50 -3.40 -6.46 3.54
N ILE A 51 -2.72 -7.06 2.56
CA ILE A 51 -3.38 -7.88 1.53
C ILE A 51 -4.03 -9.12 2.16
N LYS A 52 -3.36 -9.77 3.11
CA LYS A 52 -3.86 -10.97 3.80
C LYS A 52 -5.07 -10.67 4.69
N ASN A 53 -5.04 -9.54 5.39
CA ASN A 53 -6.03 -9.20 6.42
C ASN A 53 -7.18 -8.34 5.89
N ALA A 54 -7.16 -7.92 4.64
CA ALA A 54 -8.19 -7.04 4.11
C ALA A 54 -9.49 -7.79 3.79
N GLY A 55 -10.51 -7.63 4.65
CA GLY A 55 -11.87 -8.08 4.37
C GLY A 55 -12.56 -7.20 3.33
N GLU A 56 -13.15 -7.79 2.28
CA GLU A 56 -13.78 -7.00 1.19
C GLU A 56 -14.90 -6.06 1.70
N LYS A 57 -15.64 -6.48 2.72
CA LYS A 57 -16.70 -5.66 3.34
C LYS A 57 -16.13 -4.39 3.99
N GLU A 58 -15.00 -4.50 4.69
CA GLU A 58 -14.32 -3.37 5.33
C GLU A 58 -13.69 -2.47 4.29
N LEU A 59 -13.05 -3.05 3.27
CA LEU A 59 -12.52 -2.29 2.14
C LEU A 59 -13.59 -1.52 1.41
N ARG A 60 -14.79 -2.09 1.26
CA ARG A 60 -15.92 -1.40 0.63
C ARG A 60 -16.43 -0.26 1.49
N ARG A 61 -16.64 -0.50 2.80
CA ARG A 61 -17.01 0.56 3.75
C ARG A 61 -16.01 1.70 3.77
N TYR A 62 -14.71 1.39 3.77
CA TYR A 62 -13.66 2.40 3.70
C TYR A 62 -13.79 3.24 2.43
N ARG A 63 -13.95 2.61 1.27
CA ARG A 63 -14.16 3.33 -0.01
C ARG A 63 -15.38 4.24 0.03
N ASP A 64 -16.50 3.73 0.51
CA ASP A 64 -17.75 4.47 0.60
C ASP A 64 -17.65 5.64 1.60
N SER A 65 -16.72 5.56 2.56
CA SER A 65 -16.45 6.63 3.55
C SER A 65 -15.52 7.74 3.04
N ILE A 66 -14.76 7.50 1.96
CA ILE A 66 -13.88 8.53 1.38
C ILE A 66 -14.77 9.59 0.75
N ARG A 67 -14.85 10.76 1.38
CA ARG A 67 -15.47 11.94 0.80
C ARG A 67 -14.43 12.66 -0.04
N SER A 68 -14.73 12.92 -1.31
CA SER A 68 -13.95 13.88 -2.09
C SER A 68 -14.07 15.22 -1.38
N LEU A 69 -12.93 15.83 -1.06
CA LEU A 69 -12.86 17.26 -0.81
C LEU A 69 -13.00 18.02 -2.12
#